data_AF-A0A7T2S6C0-F1
#
_entry.id   AF-A0A7T2S6C0-F1
#
_cell.length_a   1.000
_cell.length_b   1.000
_cell.length_c   1.000
_cell.angle_alpha   90.00
_cell.angle_beta   90.00
_cell.angle_gamma   90.00
#
_symmetry.space_group_name_H-M   'P 1'
#
loop_
_entity.id
_entity.type
_entity.pdbx_description
1 polymer ?
#
loop_
_entity_poly.entity_id
_entity_poly.type
_entity_poly.pdbx_seq_one_letter_code
_entity_poly.pdbx_strand_id
1 'polypeptide(L)'
;MLRLIVYVLLAAAAWKAYTSHQAKTGGPTPDLLLNEPRPRDIDVGSSTSSAPKYSCDGRMHCSQMTSCEEAKFFLRNCPNTKMDGDGDGIPCEHQLCN
;
A
#
# COMPACT_ATOMS: atom_id res chain seq x y z
N MET A 1 -21.05 14.94 38.17
CA MET A 1 -21.85 14.53 37.00
C MET A 1 -21.10 14.74 35.67
N LEU A 2 -20.65 15.95 35.33
CA LEU A 2 -19.97 16.24 34.05
C LEU A 2 -18.67 15.44 33.81
N ARG A 3 -17.88 15.22 34.85
CA ARG A 3 -16.63 14.43 34.77
C ARG A 3 -16.87 12.99 34.31
N LEU A 4 -17.95 12.36 34.77
CA LEU A 4 -18.32 10.99 34.36
C LEU A 4 -18.78 10.95 32.91
N ILE A 5 -19.51 11.98 32.45
CA ILE A 5 -19.95 12.09 31.05
C ILE A 5 -18.72 12.18 30.12
N VAL A 6 -17.70 12.94 30.49
CA VAL A 6 -16.46 13.04 29.71
C VAL A 6 -15.75 11.67 29.60
N TYR A 7 -15.64 10.92 30.69
CA TYR A 7 -15.01 9.59 30.65
C TYR A 7 -15.80 8.59 29.78
N VAL A 8 -17.14 8.63 29.82
CA VAL A 8 -18.00 7.78 28.97
C VAL A 8 -17.84 8.13 27.50
N LEU A 9 -17.76 9.42 27.15
CA LEU A 9 -17.55 9.85 25.76
C LEU A 9 -16.17 9.44 25.23
N LEU A 10 -15.12 9.57 26.03
CA LEU A 10 -13.77 9.12 25.65
C LEU A 10 -13.71 7.60 25.44
N ALA A 11 -14.34 6.82 26.31
CA ALA A 11 -14.42 5.37 26.17
C ALA A 11 -15.20 4.96 24.91
N ALA A 12 -16.33 5.63 24.62
CA ALA A 12 -17.11 5.37 23.41
C ALA A 12 -16.36 5.74 22.12
N ALA A 13 -15.63 6.86 22.11
CA ALA A 13 -14.80 7.27 20.98
C ALA A 13 -13.63 6.29 20.74
N ALA A 14 -12.95 5.86 21.80
CA ALA A 14 -11.89 4.87 21.71
C ALA A 14 -12.41 3.52 21.21
N TRP A 15 -13.57 3.07 21.67
CA TRP A 15 -14.21 1.84 21.20
C TRP A 15 -14.57 1.91 19.71
N LYS A 16 -15.19 3.01 19.28
CA LYS A 16 -15.51 3.25 17.85
C LYS A 16 -14.26 3.17 16.98
N ALA A 17 -13.17 3.84 17.39
CA ALA A 17 -11.90 3.79 16.66
C ALA A 17 -11.36 2.35 16.58
N TYR A 18 -11.29 1.63 17.71
CA TYR A 18 -10.82 0.25 17.75
C TYR A 18 -11.62 -0.68 16.83
N THR A 19 -12.95 -0.57 16.81
CA THR A 19 -13.80 -1.39 15.93
C THR A 19 -13.57 -1.12 14.43
N SER A 20 -13.24 0.12 14.05
CA SER A 20 -12.98 0.47 12.65
C SER A 20 -11.64 -0.08 12.13
N HIS A 21 -10.69 -0.38 13.02
CA HIS A 21 -9.37 -0.88 12.63
C HIS A 21 -9.32 -2.39 12.36
N GLN A 22 -10.32 -3.17 12.77
CA GLN A 22 -10.31 -4.63 12.57
C GLN A 22 -10.74 -5.08 11.15
N ALA A 23 -11.26 -4.17 10.31
CA ALA A 23 -11.67 -4.50 8.94
C ALA A 23 -10.51 -4.63 7.92
N LYS A 24 -9.25 -4.42 8.34
CA LYS A 24 -8.07 -4.49 7.45
C LYS A 24 -7.20 -5.74 7.63
N THR A 25 -7.65 -6.75 8.38
CA THR A 25 -6.97 -8.06 8.50
C THR A 25 -7.72 -9.13 7.70
N GLY A 26 -7.89 -8.90 6.40
CA GLY A 26 -8.23 -9.94 5.43
C GLY A 26 -6.97 -10.28 4.65
N GLY A 27 -6.27 -11.34 5.04
CA GLY A 27 -5.03 -11.78 4.40
C GLY A 27 -5.25 -12.16 2.92
N PRO A 28 -4.23 -12.02 2.06
CA PRO A 28 -4.29 -12.55 0.71
C PRO A 28 -4.36 -14.08 0.80
N THR A 29 -5.46 -14.66 0.32
CA THR A 29 -5.50 -16.07 -0.05
C THR A 29 -4.43 -16.29 -1.14
N PRO A 30 -3.42 -17.16 -0.93
CA PRO A 30 -2.61 -17.64 -2.04
C PRO A 30 -3.55 -18.49 -2.88
N ASP A 31 -3.99 -17.96 -4.01
CA ASP A 31 -4.72 -18.69 -5.03
C ASP A 31 -3.78 -19.77 -5.56
N LEU A 32 -3.85 -20.94 -4.94
CA LEU A 32 -3.27 -22.17 -5.42
C LEU A 32 -4.08 -22.59 -6.65
N LEU A 33 -3.85 -21.96 -7.80
CA LEU A 33 -4.18 -22.57 -9.08
C LEU A 33 -2.91 -22.84 -9.89
N LEU A 34 -2.53 -24.12 -9.80
CA LEU A 34 -1.67 -24.81 -10.74
C LEU A 34 -2.07 -24.54 -12.20
N ASN A 35 -1.05 -24.30 -13.02
CA ASN A 35 -0.96 -24.60 -14.45
C ASN A 35 -2.04 -24.03 -15.40
N GLU A 36 -1.63 -23.02 -16.18
CA GLU A 36 -2.02 -22.93 -17.59
C GLU A 36 -0.84 -22.34 -18.41
N PRO A 37 -0.13 -23.13 -19.24
CA PRO A 37 0.86 -22.62 -20.18
C PRO A 37 0.20 -22.33 -21.54
N ARG A 38 0.11 -21.05 -21.95
CA ARG A 38 -0.14 -20.65 -23.35
C ARG A 38 0.15 -19.17 -23.63
N PRO A 39 0.30 -18.79 -24.92
CA PRO A 39 1.56 -18.42 -25.56
C PRO A 39 1.80 -16.90 -25.64
N ARG A 40 3.03 -16.55 -26.06
CA ARG A 40 3.54 -15.18 -26.19
C ARG A 40 2.75 -14.37 -27.21
N ASP A 41 2.03 -13.35 -26.74
CA ASP A 41 1.70 -12.19 -27.55
C ASP A 41 2.62 -11.03 -27.15
N ILE A 42 3.35 -10.53 -28.15
CA ILE A 42 4.23 -9.38 -28.08
C ILE A 42 3.33 -8.14 -28.08
N ASP A 43 3.26 -7.44 -26.95
CA ASP A 43 2.79 -6.05 -26.91
C ASP A 43 3.98 -5.12 -26.63
N VAL A 44 4.28 -4.29 -27.63
CA VAL A 44 5.35 -3.31 -27.64
C VAL A 44 4.90 -2.13 -26.77
N GLY A 45 5.18 -2.23 -25.48
CA GLY A 45 4.84 -1.21 -24.50
C GLY A 45 5.70 -1.29 -23.25
N SER A 46 7.03 -1.33 -23.41
CA SER A 46 8.05 -1.09 -22.36
C SER A 46 7.64 -1.44 -20.91
N SER A 47 7.20 -2.66 -20.67
CA SER A 47 7.09 -3.21 -19.33
C SER A 47 8.00 -4.42 -19.28
N THR A 48 9.24 -4.20 -18.83
CA THR A 48 10.17 -5.25 -18.47
C THR A 48 9.50 -6.12 -17.42
N SER A 49 8.89 -7.22 -17.89
CA SER A 49 8.55 -8.40 -17.10
C SER A 49 9.85 -8.95 -16.55
N SER A 50 10.29 -8.35 -15.44
CA SER A 50 11.23 -8.95 -14.52
C SER A 50 10.39 -9.47 -13.37
N ALA A 51 10.72 -10.66 -12.87
CA ALA A 51 10.15 -11.25 -11.66
C ALA A 51 9.82 -10.19 -10.60
N PRO A 52 8.79 -10.37 -9.75
CA PRO A 52 8.39 -9.34 -8.78
C PRO A 52 9.59 -8.95 -7.91
N LYS A 53 10.28 -7.87 -8.29
CA LYS A 53 11.46 -7.34 -7.58
C LYS A 53 11.06 -6.71 -6.26
N TYR A 54 9.80 -6.31 -6.18
CA TYR A 54 9.23 -5.54 -5.10
C TYR A 54 7.91 -6.18 -4.70
N SER A 55 7.67 -6.27 -3.40
CA SER A 55 6.45 -6.81 -2.80
C SER A 55 5.91 -5.82 -1.79
N CYS A 56 4.59 -5.74 -1.67
CA CYS A 56 3.95 -4.91 -0.66
C CYS A 56 4.18 -5.50 0.73
N ASP A 57 5.20 -4.98 1.42
CA ASP A 57 5.66 -5.40 2.74
C ASP A 57 5.21 -4.42 3.86
N GLY A 58 4.35 -3.46 3.51
CA GLY A 58 3.80 -2.47 4.44
C GLY A 58 4.61 -1.17 4.51
N ARG A 59 5.63 -0.99 3.67
CA ARG A 59 6.33 0.30 3.55
C ARG A 59 5.43 1.37 2.93
N MET A 60 5.43 2.55 3.53
CA MET A 60 4.50 3.63 3.17
C MET A 60 5.20 4.97 2.86
N HIS A 61 6.49 5.11 3.17
CA HIS A 61 7.22 6.37 3.08
C HIS A 61 8.49 6.25 2.23
N CYS A 62 8.93 7.37 1.67
CA CYS A 62 10.09 7.46 0.78
C CYS A 62 11.41 7.06 1.44
N SER A 63 11.59 7.33 2.74
CA SER A 63 12.78 6.92 3.49
C SER A 63 12.97 5.40 3.59
N GLN A 64 11.93 4.63 3.28
CA GLN A 64 11.96 3.17 3.29
C GLN A 64 12.21 2.59 1.89
N MET A 65 12.22 3.43 0.85
CA MET A 65 12.47 3.05 -0.53
C MET A 65 13.94 3.30 -0.90
N THR A 66 14.44 2.49 -1.82
CA THR A 66 15.84 2.52 -2.26
C THR A 66 15.98 3.07 -3.68
N SER A 67 14.90 3.12 -4.45
CA SER A 67 14.90 3.65 -5.80
C SER A 67 13.58 4.31 -6.21
N CYS A 68 13.64 5.20 -7.20
CA CYS A 68 12.47 5.81 -7.81
C CYS A 68 11.52 4.78 -8.43
N GLU A 69 12.07 3.75 -9.08
CA GLU A 69 11.30 2.69 -9.72
C GLU A 69 10.56 1.82 -8.70
N GLU A 70 11.19 1.54 -7.57
CA GLU A 70 10.56 0.88 -6.43
C GLU A 70 9.42 1.74 -5.86
N ALA A 71 9.64 3.03 -5.62
CA ALA A 71 8.60 3.93 -5.13
C ALA A 71 7.39 4.00 -6.10
N LYS A 72 7.65 4.08 -7.42
CA LYS A 72 6.62 4.02 -8.47
C LYS A 72 5.90 2.69 -8.52
N PHE A 73 6.57 1.59 -8.19
CA PHE A 73 5.91 0.30 -8.05
C PHE A 73 4.97 0.32 -6.84
N PHE A 74 5.44 0.77 -5.69
CA PHE A 74 4.63 0.83 -4.47
C PHE A 74 3.39 1.71 -4.64
N LEU A 75 3.52 2.90 -5.23
CA LEU A 75 2.40 3.81 -5.47
C LEU A 75 1.27 3.17 -6.31
N ARG A 76 1.64 2.35 -7.30
CA ARG A 76 0.69 1.73 -8.23
C ARG A 76 0.16 0.37 -7.79
N ASN A 77 0.94 -0.38 -7.00
CA ASN A 77 0.66 -1.78 -6.69
C ASN A 77 0.33 -2.03 -5.22
N CYS A 78 0.69 -1.11 -4.32
CA CYS A 78 0.53 -1.29 -2.87
C CYS A 78 -0.50 -0.33 -2.28
N PRO A 79 -1.40 -0.81 -1.41
CA PRO A 79 -2.41 0.05 -0.79
C PRO A 79 -1.80 0.90 0.34
N ASN A 80 -2.42 2.05 0.60
CA ASN A 80 -2.06 2.98 1.68
C ASN A 80 -0.68 3.64 1.57
N THR A 81 -0.07 3.75 0.39
CA THR A 81 1.20 4.49 0.22
C THR A 81 1.04 5.99 0.48
N LYS A 82 2.04 6.60 1.15
CA LYS A 82 2.10 8.04 1.47
C LYS A 82 3.40 8.65 0.95
N MET A 83 3.62 8.48 -0.35
CA MET A 83 4.87 8.81 -1.04
C MET A 83 4.70 9.88 -2.12
N ASP A 84 3.48 10.00 -2.65
CA ASP A 84 3.04 10.99 -3.61
C ASP A 84 2.15 11.98 -2.85
N GLY A 85 2.70 13.15 -2.55
CA GLY A 85 2.09 14.13 -1.65
C GLY A 85 1.14 15.10 -2.35
N ASP A 86 1.44 15.40 -3.60
CA ASP A 86 0.72 16.32 -4.49
C ASP A 86 -0.16 15.59 -5.51
N GLY A 87 0.02 14.28 -5.69
CA GLY A 87 -0.88 13.42 -6.46
C GLY A 87 -0.62 13.44 -7.96
N ASP A 88 0.60 13.76 -8.37
CA ASP A 88 1.00 13.88 -9.77
C ASP A 88 1.44 12.52 -10.38
N GLY A 89 1.54 11.48 -9.54
CA GLY A 89 1.98 10.15 -9.92
C GLY A 89 3.50 9.92 -9.82
N ILE A 90 4.26 10.90 -9.31
CA ILE A 90 5.71 10.81 -9.09
C ILE A 90 5.99 10.75 -7.58
N PRO A 91 6.15 9.54 -7.02
CA PRO A 91 6.46 9.41 -5.60
C PRO A 91 7.91 9.80 -5.32
N CYS A 92 8.17 10.38 -4.14
CA CYS A 92 9.53 10.59 -3.63
C CYS A 92 10.44 11.49 -4.47
N GLU A 93 9.89 12.50 -5.15
CA GLU A 93 10.62 13.46 -6.00
C GLU A 93 11.88 14.01 -5.31
N HIS A 94 11.74 14.49 -4.07
CA HIS A 94 12.83 15.12 -3.32
C HIS A 94 14.01 14.20 -2.95
N GLN A 95 13.82 12.87 -2.94
CA GLN A 95 14.81 11.93 -2.40
C GLN A 95 15.30 10.90 -3.42
N LEU A 96 14.41 10.42 -4.29
CA LEU A 96 14.66 9.27 -5.17
C LEU A 96 14.43 9.59 -6.65
N CYS A 97 13.44 10.44 -6.96
CA CYS A 97 13.02 10.76 -8.33
C CYS A 97 13.38 12.20 -8.71
N ASN A 98 14.65 12.59 -8.52
CA ASN A 98 15.18 13.92 -8.89
C ASN A 98 15.73 13.93 -10.33
#